data_AF-A0A828Y4B8-F1
#
_entry.id   AF-A0A828Y4B8-F1
#
_cell.length_a   1.000
_cell.length_b   1.000
_cell.length_c   1.000
_cell.angle_alpha   90.00
_cell.angle_beta   90.00
_cell.angle_gamma   90.00
#
_symmetry.space_group_name_H-M   'P 1'
#
loop_
_entity.id
_entity.type
_entity.pdbx_description
1 polymer ?
#
loop_
_entity_poly.entity_id
_entity_poly.type
_entity_poly.pdbx_seq_one_letter_code
_entity_poly.pdbx_strand_id
1 'polypeptide(L)'
;MQKKLSENPNFNRKDITIFANDPISISRSDFTTAVRLTLSSTNINFKTSERSLKNNRKFSKQIIFASVLGALKGFEERDLKPFHVNHKPIFAEIGSEILNTEFNSISNEDKIEILKNAFDYGIRKVYHLEWKLYTSKELY
;
A
#
# COMPACT_ATOMS: atom_id res chain seq x y z
N MET A 1 36.38 5.98 -28.09
CA MET A 1 36.20 5.04 -26.95
C MET A 1 35.13 5.62 -26.02
N GLN A 2 33.88 5.12 -26.10
CA GLN A 2 32.77 5.60 -25.27
C GLN A 2 32.39 4.51 -24.26
N LYS A 3 32.53 4.82 -22.97
CA LYS A 3 32.12 3.99 -21.83
C LYS A 3 30.60 3.81 -21.86
N LYS A 4 30.14 2.56 -21.95
CA LYS A 4 28.76 2.18 -21.59
C LYS A 4 28.72 1.96 -20.07
N LEU A 5 28.06 2.87 -19.36
CA LEU A 5 27.66 2.67 -17.96
C LEU A 5 26.41 1.78 -17.97
N SER A 6 26.58 0.52 -17.60
CA SER A 6 25.47 -0.39 -17.30
C SER A 6 24.98 -0.11 -15.87
N GLU A 7 23.94 0.70 -15.75
CA GLU A 7 23.22 0.88 -14.48
C GLU A 7 22.24 -0.28 -14.28
N ASN A 8 22.72 -1.36 -13.66
CA ASN A 8 21.86 -2.30 -12.96
C ASN A 8 21.49 -1.68 -11.60
N PRO A 9 20.21 -1.42 -11.29
CA PRO A 9 19.84 -0.98 -9.95
C PRO A 9 19.87 -2.19 -9.01
N ASN A 10 21.05 -2.50 -8.49
CA ASN A 10 21.20 -3.33 -7.31
C ASN A 10 20.66 -2.52 -6.11
N PHE A 11 19.40 -2.74 -5.78
CA PHE A 11 18.82 -2.30 -4.51
C PHE A 11 19.73 -2.78 -3.36
N ASN A 12 20.36 -1.84 -2.67
CA ASN A 12 21.25 -2.14 -1.57
C ASN A 12 20.39 -2.54 -0.36
N ARG A 13 20.68 -3.70 0.25
CA ARG A 13 19.93 -4.22 1.42
C ARG A 13 19.85 -3.22 2.59
N LYS A 14 20.73 -2.20 2.60
CA LYS A 14 20.76 -1.14 3.61
C LYS A 14 19.56 -0.19 3.54
N ASP A 15 18.93 0.01 2.38
CA ASP A 15 17.76 0.89 2.25
C ASP A 15 16.49 0.31 2.87
N ILE A 16 16.51 -0.99 3.21
CA ILE A 16 15.42 -1.75 3.84
C ILE A 16 15.45 -1.59 5.37
N THR A 17 16.51 -0.99 5.94
CA THR A 17 16.68 -0.82 7.39
C THR A 17 15.62 0.09 8.04
N ILE A 18 14.82 0.81 7.25
CA ILE A 18 13.71 1.64 7.74
C ILE A 18 12.63 0.77 8.41
N PHE A 19 12.53 -0.51 8.08
CA PHE A 19 11.60 -1.47 8.70
C PHE A 19 12.25 -2.32 9.81
N ALA A 20 13.51 -2.05 10.19
CA ALA A 20 14.28 -2.94 11.05
C ALA A 20 14.05 -2.73 12.56
N ASN A 21 13.41 -1.64 12.97
CA ASN A 21 13.24 -1.33 14.39
C ASN A 21 12.04 -2.05 15.04
N ASP A 22 11.04 -2.45 14.25
CA ASP A 22 9.93 -3.30 14.69
C ASP A 22 9.74 -4.42 13.68
N PRO A 23 10.05 -5.69 14.01
CA PRO A 23 9.78 -6.79 13.12
C PRO A 23 8.27 -6.88 12.89
N ILE A 24 7.84 -6.45 11.72
CA ILE A 24 6.45 -6.53 11.27
C ILE A 24 6.05 -8.01 11.26
N SER A 25 5.23 -8.44 12.23
CA SER A 25 4.80 -9.85 12.36
C SER A 25 3.61 -10.19 11.47
N ILE A 26 3.54 -9.59 10.28
CA ILE A 26 2.42 -9.79 9.36
C ILE A 26 2.55 -11.17 8.69
N SER A 27 1.55 -12.02 8.89
CA SER A 27 1.47 -13.29 8.17
C SER A 27 1.36 -13.07 6.66
N ARG A 28 2.11 -13.85 5.89
CA ARG A 28 2.05 -13.84 4.42
C ARG A 28 0.65 -14.18 3.89
N SER A 29 -0.11 -15.03 4.59
CA SER A 29 -1.50 -15.34 4.24
C SER A 29 -2.40 -14.11 4.35
N ASP A 30 -2.18 -13.32 5.40
CA ASP A 30 -3.01 -12.18 5.75
C ASP A 30 -2.72 -11.04 4.77
N PHE A 31 -1.44 -10.80 4.49
CA PHE A 31 -1.05 -9.88 3.43
C PHE A 31 -1.67 -10.26 2.08
N THR A 32 -1.58 -11.52 1.68
CA THR A 32 -2.15 -11.98 0.40
C THR A 32 -3.68 -11.80 0.36
N THR A 33 -4.36 -12.06 1.48
CA THR A 33 -5.81 -11.91 1.60
C THR A 33 -6.22 -10.45 1.53
N ALA A 34 -5.55 -9.57 2.28
CA ALA A 34 -5.79 -8.13 2.27
C ALA A 34 -5.58 -7.53 0.87
N VAL A 35 -4.47 -7.87 0.22
CA VAL A 35 -4.19 -7.47 -1.18
C VAL A 35 -5.31 -7.92 -2.12
N ARG A 36 -5.78 -9.17 -2.00
CA ARG A 36 -6.87 -9.66 -2.84
C ARG A 36 -8.14 -8.86 -2.60
N LEU A 37 -8.49 -8.55 -1.36
CA LEU A 37 -9.66 -7.72 -1.05
C LEU A 37 -9.52 -6.33 -1.67
N THR A 38 -8.34 -5.72 -1.58
CA THR A 38 -8.06 -4.40 -2.16
C THR A 38 -8.14 -4.36 -3.68
N LEU A 39 -7.73 -5.44 -4.36
CA LEU A 39 -7.77 -5.52 -5.82
C LEU A 39 -9.13 -6.00 -6.34
N SER A 40 -9.88 -6.80 -5.57
CA SER A 40 -11.17 -7.38 -6.01
C SER A 40 -12.30 -6.36 -6.04
N SER A 41 -12.20 -5.27 -5.28
CA SER A 41 -13.17 -4.17 -5.28
C SER A 41 -13.09 -3.27 -6.53
N THR A 42 -12.15 -3.54 -7.44
CA THR A 42 -11.80 -2.61 -8.52
C THR A 42 -12.18 -3.20 -9.88
N ASN A 43 -13.32 -2.78 -10.42
CA ASN A 43 -13.68 -2.98 -11.83
C ASN A 43 -12.85 -2.01 -12.67
N ILE A 44 -11.67 -2.46 -13.08
CA ILE A 44 -10.68 -1.63 -13.74
C ILE A 44 -11.03 -1.45 -15.23
N ASN A 45 -11.59 -0.29 -15.58
CA ASN A 45 -11.68 0.18 -16.97
C ASN A 45 -10.51 1.14 -17.27
N PHE A 46 -9.33 0.60 -17.58
CA PHE A 46 -8.22 1.42 -18.07
C PHE A 46 -8.42 1.77 -19.55
N LYS A 47 -8.92 2.98 -19.84
CA LYS A 47 -8.81 3.61 -21.16
C LYS A 47 -7.65 4.61 -21.13
N THR A 48 -6.47 4.25 -21.70
CA THR A 48 -5.48 5.12 -22.40
C THR A 48 -4.07 4.48 -22.51
N SER A 49 -3.22 5.05 -23.38
CA SER A 49 -2.01 4.57 -24.06
C SER A 49 -1.07 3.54 -23.38
N GLU A 50 -0.68 2.50 -24.15
CA GLU A 50 -0.12 1.22 -23.71
C GLU A 50 1.25 1.23 -23.00
N ARG A 51 2.08 2.26 -23.20
CA ARG A 51 3.48 2.27 -22.70
C ARG A 51 3.65 3.00 -21.37
N SER A 52 2.96 4.13 -21.20
CA SER A 52 2.83 4.83 -19.90
C SER A 52 2.02 3.99 -18.90
N LEU A 53 0.97 3.31 -19.39
CA LEU A 53 0.12 2.42 -18.60
C LEU A 53 0.91 1.30 -17.89
N LYS A 54 1.92 0.70 -18.54
CA LYS A 54 2.67 -0.42 -17.92
C LYS A 54 3.49 0.02 -16.71
N ASN A 55 4.09 1.20 -16.75
CA ASN A 55 4.89 1.72 -15.64
C ASN A 55 3.99 2.25 -14.53
N ASN A 56 2.94 2.98 -14.87
CA ASN A 56 1.96 3.49 -13.89
C ASN A 56 1.19 2.36 -13.22
N ARG A 57 0.87 1.27 -13.95
CA ARG A 57 0.22 0.07 -13.39
C ARG A 57 1.16 -0.73 -12.47
N LYS A 58 2.46 -0.72 -12.71
CA LYS A 58 3.44 -1.35 -11.79
C LYS A 58 3.59 -0.53 -10.51
N PHE A 59 3.66 0.79 -10.64
CA PHE A 59 3.84 1.69 -9.50
C PHE A 59 2.59 1.76 -8.62
N SER A 60 1.40 1.90 -9.19
CA SER A 60 0.13 1.82 -8.44
C SER A 60 -0.01 0.52 -7.65
N LYS A 61 0.42 -0.62 -8.19
CA LYS A 61 0.47 -1.88 -7.42
C LYS A 61 1.41 -1.79 -6.22
N GLN A 62 2.58 -1.18 -6.38
CA GLN A 62 3.53 -0.98 -5.27
C GLN A 62 2.94 -0.07 -4.19
N ILE A 63 2.23 0.98 -4.59
CA ILE A 63 1.50 1.87 -3.66
C ILE A 63 0.42 1.10 -2.91
N ILE A 64 -0.39 0.31 -3.62
CA ILE A 64 -1.39 -0.57 -2.99
C ILE A 64 -0.73 -1.52 -1.98
N PHE A 65 0.38 -2.16 -2.36
CA PHE A 65 1.09 -3.05 -1.45
C PHE A 65 1.61 -2.32 -0.20
N ALA A 66 2.20 -1.14 -0.36
CA ALA A 66 2.67 -0.33 0.74
C ALA A 66 1.53 0.10 1.67
N SER A 67 0.40 0.55 1.12
CA SER A 67 -0.77 0.92 1.91
C SER A 67 -1.44 -0.25 2.61
N VAL A 68 -1.53 -1.42 1.98
CA VAL A 68 -2.04 -2.63 2.63
C VAL A 68 -1.12 -3.06 3.77
N LEU A 69 0.20 -2.98 3.57
CA LEU A 69 1.17 -3.30 4.61
C LEU A 69 1.03 -2.34 5.80
N GLY A 70 0.90 -1.04 5.54
CA GLY A 70 0.64 -0.04 6.57
C GLY A 70 -0.67 -0.27 7.31
N ALA A 71 -1.75 -0.60 6.60
CA ALA A 71 -3.02 -0.93 7.24
C ALA A 71 -2.89 -2.14 8.17
N LEU A 72 -2.27 -3.23 7.72
CA LEU A 72 -2.04 -4.40 8.57
C LEU A 72 -1.17 -4.07 9.79
N LYS A 73 -0.18 -3.19 9.64
CA LYS A 73 0.60 -2.69 10.78
C LYS A 73 -0.27 -1.89 11.75
N GLY A 74 -1.13 -1.00 11.25
CA GLY A 74 -2.08 -0.25 12.08
C GLY A 74 -3.06 -1.16 12.82
N PHE A 75 -3.49 -2.27 12.22
CA PHE A 75 -4.31 -3.28 12.89
C PHE A 75 -3.56 -3.97 14.03
N GLU A 76 -2.30 -4.34 13.80
CA GLU A 76 -1.41 -4.91 14.83
C GLU A 76 -1.20 -3.92 16.00
N GLU A 77 -0.92 -2.65 15.71
CA GLU A 77 -0.69 -1.61 16.73
C GLU A 77 -1.92 -1.28 17.58
N ARG A 78 -3.12 -1.46 17.02
CA ARG A 78 -4.40 -1.18 17.70
C ARG A 78 -5.06 -2.43 18.27
N ASP A 79 -4.41 -3.59 18.18
CA ASP A 79 -4.97 -4.89 18.59
C ASP A 79 -6.34 -5.19 17.95
N LEU A 80 -6.51 -4.77 16.69
CA LEU A 80 -7.73 -4.93 15.92
C LEU A 80 -7.60 -6.08 14.91
N LYS A 81 -8.65 -6.88 14.74
CA LYS A 81 -8.65 -8.01 13.78
C LYS A 81 -8.83 -7.50 12.34
N PRO A 82 -7.84 -7.63 11.42
CA PRO A 82 -7.95 -7.06 10.08
C PRO A 82 -9.15 -7.56 9.27
N PHE A 83 -9.55 -8.82 9.49
CA PHE A 83 -10.61 -9.48 8.75
C PHE A 83 -11.94 -9.57 9.51
N HIS A 84 -12.14 -8.73 10.52
CA HIS A 84 -13.47 -8.55 11.10
C HIS A 84 -14.44 -7.96 10.07
N VAL A 85 -15.73 -8.26 10.18
CA VAL A 85 -16.75 -7.82 9.20
C VAL A 85 -16.75 -6.30 9.02
N ASN A 86 -16.58 -5.57 10.12
CA ASN A 86 -16.57 -4.10 10.12
C ASN A 86 -15.23 -3.52 9.63
N HIS A 87 -14.16 -4.32 9.56
CA HIS A 87 -12.81 -3.86 9.22
C HIS A 87 -12.47 -4.15 7.76
N LYS A 88 -12.96 -5.25 7.19
CA LYS A 88 -12.74 -5.63 5.79
C LYS A 88 -12.99 -4.50 4.77
N PRO A 89 -14.01 -3.63 4.92
CA PRO A 89 -14.27 -2.57 3.94
C PRO A 89 -13.10 -1.62 3.72
N ILE A 90 -12.22 -1.44 4.71
CA ILE A 90 -11.06 -0.53 4.61
C ILE A 90 -10.15 -0.90 3.42
N PHE A 91 -10.00 -2.20 3.15
CA PHE A 91 -9.14 -2.68 2.07
C PHE A 91 -9.72 -2.30 0.71
N ALA A 92 -11.05 -2.30 0.57
CA ALA A 92 -11.72 -1.88 -0.65
C ALA A 92 -11.59 -0.36 -0.86
N GLU A 93 -11.74 0.43 0.21
CA GLU A 93 -11.56 1.89 0.19
C GLU A 93 -10.15 2.29 -0.25
N ILE A 94 -9.12 1.68 0.36
CA ILE A 94 -7.71 1.90 0.00
C ILE A 94 -7.48 1.65 -1.50
N GLY A 95 -8.03 0.56 -2.04
CA GLY A 95 -7.89 0.21 -3.45
C GLY A 95 -8.54 1.24 -4.37
N SER A 96 -9.75 1.68 -4.03
CA SER A 96 -10.49 2.68 -4.80
C SER A 96 -9.79 4.04 -4.80
N GLU A 97 -9.30 4.50 -3.64
CA GLU A 97 -8.66 5.83 -3.53
C GLU A 97 -7.31 5.88 -4.27
N ILE A 98 -6.49 4.83 -4.18
CA ILE A 98 -5.18 4.79 -4.86
C ILE A 98 -5.34 4.67 -6.37
N LEU A 99 -6.30 3.89 -6.86
CA LEU A 99 -6.50 3.71 -8.31
C LEU A 99 -7.09 4.94 -8.99
N ASN A 100 -7.83 5.78 -8.25
CA ASN A 100 -8.34 7.04 -8.75
C ASN A 100 -7.30 8.18 -8.72
N THR A 101 -6.11 7.92 -8.16
CA THR A 101 -5.03 8.91 -8.11
C THR A 101 -4.23 8.87 -9.42
N GLU A 102 -4.17 10.00 -10.13
CA GLU A 102 -3.32 10.14 -11.31
C GLU A 102 -1.85 10.29 -10.91
N PHE A 103 -0.99 9.41 -11.43
CA PHE A 103 0.45 9.48 -11.21
C PHE A 103 1.14 10.04 -12.46
N ASN A 104 1.72 11.23 -12.33
CA ASN A 104 2.58 11.83 -13.34
C ASN A 104 3.95 11.12 -13.42
N SER A 105 4.81 11.51 -14.36
CA SER A 105 6.17 10.97 -14.42
C SER A 105 6.95 11.42 -13.17
N ILE A 106 7.31 10.46 -12.32
CA ILE A 106 7.91 10.68 -11.01
C ILE A 106 9.36 10.18 -11.01
N SER A 107 10.28 10.93 -10.39
CA SER A 107 11.69 10.52 -10.23
C SER A 107 11.81 9.30 -9.31
N ASN A 108 12.96 8.62 -9.27
CA ASN A 108 13.09 7.44 -8.40
C ASN A 108 13.12 7.80 -6.90
N GLU A 109 13.61 8.97 -6.53
CA GLU A 109 13.65 9.44 -5.13
C GLU A 109 12.24 9.72 -4.62
N ASP A 110 11.44 10.42 -5.43
CA ASP A 110 10.03 10.68 -5.17
C ASP A 110 9.22 9.38 -5.02
N LYS A 111 9.60 8.28 -5.71
CA LYS A 111 8.90 7.00 -5.58
C LYS A 111 9.03 6.41 -4.18
N ILE A 112 10.21 6.50 -3.57
CA ILE A 112 10.43 5.97 -2.22
C ILE A 112 9.57 6.77 -1.23
N GLU A 113 9.55 8.09 -1.36
CA GLU A 113 8.71 8.96 -0.53
C GLU A 113 7.22 8.65 -0.70
N ILE A 114 6.74 8.48 -1.94
CA ILE A 114 5.36 8.07 -2.20
C ILE A 114 5.03 6.72 -1.55
N LEU A 115 5.93 5.75 -1.62
CA LEU A 115 5.69 4.45 -0.98
C LEU A 115 5.66 4.54 0.55
N LYS A 116 6.49 5.39 1.16
CA LYS A 116 6.41 5.68 2.60
C LYS A 116 5.08 6.37 2.95
N ASN A 117 4.71 7.40 2.20
CA ASN A 117 3.44 8.12 2.40
C ASN A 117 2.23 7.18 2.23
N ALA A 118 2.31 6.23 1.29
CA ALA A 118 1.30 5.21 1.07
C ALA A 118 1.19 4.24 2.26
N PHE A 119 2.33 3.84 2.84
CA PHE A 119 2.37 3.03 4.06
C PHE A 119 1.75 3.79 5.24
N ASP A 120 2.17 5.03 5.50
CA ASP A 120 1.63 5.86 6.58
C ASP A 120 0.14 6.17 6.39
N TYR A 121 -0.30 6.31 5.14
CA TYR A 121 -1.71 6.44 4.80
C TYR A 121 -2.51 5.20 5.21
N GLY A 122 -1.98 3.99 4.99
CA GLY A 122 -2.59 2.74 5.43
C GLY A 122 -2.80 2.68 6.95
N ILE A 123 -1.77 3.07 7.72
CA ILE A 123 -1.87 3.15 9.20
C ILE A 123 -2.95 4.14 9.61
N ARG A 124 -2.91 5.37 9.05
CA ARG A 124 -3.88 6.43 9.38
C ARG A 124 -5.32 6.03 9.08
N LYS A 125 -5.56 5.26 8.01
CA LYS A 125 -6.89 4.73 7.69
C LYS A 125 -7.42 3.80 8.79
N VAL A 126 -6.58 2.94 9.35
CA VAL A 126 -6.99 2.04 10.45
C VAL A 126 -7.28 2.84 11.72
N TYR A 127 -6.46 3.83 12.05
CA TYR A 127 -6.73 4.68 13.21
C TYR A 127 -8.04 5.46 13.06
N HIS A 128 -8.34 5.92 11.84
CA HIS A 128 -9.63 6.57 11.56
C HIS A 128 -10.81 5.59 11.68
N LEU A 129 -10.65 4.35 11.21
CA LEU A 129 -11.65 3.29 11.35
C LEU A 129 -11.92 2.99 12.83
N GLU A 130 -10.88 2.80 13.65
CA GLU A 130 -11.00 2.56 15.09
C GLU A 130 -11.82 3.68 15.75
N TRP A 131 -11.46 4.94 15.48
CA TRP A 131 -12.18 6.09 16.00
C TRP A 131 -13.66 6.11 15.58
N LYS A 132 -13.96 5.77 14.32
CA LYS A 132 -15.33 5.66 13.80
C LYS A 132 -16.12 4.54 14.50
N LEU A 133 -15.50 3.40 14.76
CA LEU A 133 -16.14 2.27 15.46
C LEU A 133 -16.37 2.59 16.94
N TYR A 134 -15.44 3.30 17.58
CA TYR A 134 -15.56 3.74 18.96
C TYR A 134 -16.74 4.70 19.12
N THR A 135 -16.84 5.69 18.22
CA THR A 135 -17.90 6.70 18.25
C THR A 135 -19.28 6.15 17.88
N SER A 136 -19.36 5.10 17.07
CA SER A 136 -20.62 4.43 16.70
C SER A 136 -21.10 3.37 17.70
N LYS A 137 -20.33 3.08 18.77
CA LYS A 137 -20.54 1.98 19.72
C LYS A 137 -20.54 0.58 19.09
N GLU A 138 -20.05 0.43 17.85
CA GLU A 138 -19.96 -0.86 17.14
C GLU A 138 -18.68 -1.65 17.46
N LEU A 139 -17.92 -1.18 18.45
CA LEU A 139 -16.70 -1.83 18.93
C LEU A 139 -17.00 -2.96 19.95
N TYR A 140 -18.26 -3.15 20.35
CA TYR A 140 -18.74 -4.18 21.29
C TYR A 140 -19.67 -5.18 20.63
#